data_AF-A0A2V7TWN1-F1
#
_entry.id   AF-A0A2V7TWN1-F1
#
_cell.length_a   1.000
_cell.length_b   1.000
_cell.length_c   1.000
_cell.angle_alpha   90.00
_cell.angle_beta   90.00
_cell.angle_gamma   90.00
#
_symmetry.space_group_name_H-M   'P 1'
#
loop_
_entity.id
_entity.type
_entity.pdbx_description
1 polymer ?
#
loop_
_entity_poly.entity_id
_entity_poly.type
_entity_poly.pdbx_seq_one_letter_code
_entity_poly.pdbx_strand_id
1 'polypeptide(L)'
;MIALGIGAIIGAGIFATLGSATSGGTGQPPAGPGVIVSIALTAVVCGFCALCYAEFASLVPVAGSAYTYSYATLGELVAWIIGWDLILEYAVGNIAVAISWAAYFRQLTLGFGVEIPAWLSTDYRSTLLAAKAAAGGGAAGLSPELSIAYQAHLNHPVILGVPIVCNVLAVSITAAIT
;
A
#
# COMPACT_ATOMS: atom_id res chain seq x y z
N MET A 1 -6.88 -24.29 -5.20
CA MET A 1 -5.81 -23.53 -4.51
C MET A 1 -5.07 -22.56 -5.44
N ILE A 2 -4.84 -22.88 -6.72
CA ILE A 2 -4.18 -21.97 -7.67
C ILE A 2 -4.90 -20.61 -7.78
N ALA A 3 -6.24 -20.59 -7.89
CA ALA A 3 -7.01 -19.35 -7.95
C ALA A 3 -6.90 -18.49 -6.68
N LEU A 4 -6.80 -19.12 -5.50
CA LEU A 4 -6.60 -18.41 -4.23
C LEU A 4 -5.21 -17.79 -4.16
N GLY A 5 -4.17 -18.51 -4.62
CA GLY A 5 -2.81 -17.96 -4.71
C GLY A 5 -2.71 -16.78 -5.68
N ILE A 6 -3.31 -16.88 -6.87
CA ILE A 6 -3.34 -15.77 -7.84
C ILE A 6 -4.08 -14.57 -7.25
N GLY A 7 -5.24 -14.79 -6.63
CA GLY A 7 -6.04 -13.72 -6.01
C GLY A 7 -5.37 -13.03 -4.82
N ALA A 8 -4.52 -13.75 -4.08
CA ALA A 8 -3.76 -13.18 -2.97
C ALA A 8 -2.54 -12.34 -3.44
N ILE A 9 -1.99 -12.63 -4.61
CA ILE A 9 -0.77 -11.96 -5.12
C ILE A 9 -1.12 -10.74 -6.00
N ILE A 10 -2.14 -10.83 -6.85
CA ILE A 10 -2.52 -9.72 -7.74
C ILE A 10 -3.30 -8.68 -6.93
N GLY A 11 -2.69 -7.50 -6.72
CA GLY A 11 -3.31 -6.44 -5.94
C GLY A 11 -2.65 -5.08 -6.12
N ALA A 12 -2.69 -4.26 -5.06
CA ALA A 12 -2.23 -2.87 -5.09
C ALA A 12 -0.79 -2.68 -5.62
N GLY A 13 0.12 -3.63 -5.39
CA GLY A 13 1.52 -3.50 -5.81
C GLY A 13 1.73 -3.32 -7.32
N ILE A 14 1.06 -4.14 -8.14
CA ILE A 14 1.20 -4.07 -9.61
C ILE A 14 0.49 -2.85 -10.19
N PHE A 15 -0.65 -2.47 -9.59
CA PHE A 15 -1.46 -1.37 -10.12
C PHE A 15 -0.95 0.00 -9.64
N ALA A 16 -0.70 0.18 -8.35
CA ALA A 16 -0.38 1.47 -7.76
C ALA A 16 1.13 1.76 -7.73
N THR A 17 1.95 0.81 -7.26
CA THR A 17 3.37 1.08 -6.97
C THR A 17 4.26 1.02 -8.21
N LEU A 18 3.92 0.19 -9.20
CA LEU A 18 4.73 0.03 -10.41
C LEU A 18 4.81 1.32 -11.25
N GLY A 19 3.70 2.08 -11.32
CA GLY A 19 3.63 3.36 -12.01
C GLY A 19 4.60 4.37 -11.40
N SER A 20 4.50 4.60 -10.09
CA SER A 20 5.38 5.53 -9.36
C SER A 20 6.85 5.08 -9.40
N ALA A 21 7.13 3.77 -9.35
CA ALA A 21 8.49 3.25 -9.46
C ALA A 21 9.11 3.53 -10.85
N THR A 22 8.29 3.50 -11.90
CA THR A 22 8.73 3.73 -13.28
C THR A 22 8.91 5.22 -13.57
N SER A 23 7.92 6.06 -13.20
CA SER A 23 7.89 7.50 -13.50
C SER A 23 8.70 8.36 -12.54
N GLY A 24 9.14 7.80 -11.41
CA GLY A 24 9.79 8.53 -10.33
C GLY A 24 8.78 9.15 -9.37
N GLY A 25 9.10 9.09 -8.08
CA GLY A 25 8.31 9.68 -7.00
C GLY A 25 8.84 11.05 -6.55
N THR A 26 8.19 11.64 -5.54
CA THR A 26 8.65 12.90 -4.94
C THR A 26 10.02 12.70 -4.26
N GLY A 27 11.09 13.09 -4.95
CA GLY A 27 12.47 12.98 -4.45
C GLY A 27 13.21 11.70 -4.83
N GLN A 28 12.65 10.87 -5.72
CA GLN A 28 13.33 9.68 -6.25
C GLN A 28 13.42 9.74 -7.77
N PRO A 29 14.61 9.49 -8.34
CA PRO A 29 14.74 9.43 -9.79
C PRO A 29 13.90 8.27 -10.36
N PRO A 30 13.30 8.44 -11.55
CA PRO A 30 12.60 7.37 -12.24
C PRO A 30 13.52 6.19 -12.50
N ALA A 31 13.04 4.97 -12.24
CA ALA A 31 13.74 3.76 -12.70
C ALA A 31 13.66 3.62 -14.23
N GLY A 32 12.62 4.20 -14.86
CA GLY A 32 12.39 4.13 -16.29
C GLY A 32 12.22 2.68 -16.78
N PRO A 33 12.59 2.38 -18.03
CA PRO A 33 12.49 1.02 -18.59
C PRO A 33 13.28 -0.05 -17.80
N GLY A 34 14.26 0.37 -16.99
CA GLY A 34 15.04 -0.51 -16.13
C GLY A 34 14.24 -1.20 -15.02
N VAL A 35 13.01 -0.74 -14.73
CA VAL A 35 12.11 -1.38 -13.76
C VAL A 35 11.87 -2.86 -14.06
N ILE A 36 11.89 -3.25 -15.35
CA ILE A 36 11.73 -4.63 -15.80
C ILE A 36 12.83 -5.53 -15.22
N VAL A 37 14.07 -5.05 -15.15
CA VAL A 37 15.20 -5.81 -14.59
C VAL A 37 14.98 -6.06 -13.10
N SER A 38 14.49 -5.05 -12.37
CA SER A 38 14.16 -5.19 -10.95
C SER A 38 13.04 -6.21 -10.74
N ILE A 39 11.96 -6.14 -11.51
CA ILE A 39 10.83 -7.09 -11.40
C ILE A 39 11.28 -8.51 -11.78
N ALA A 40 12.11 -8.67 -12.81
CA ALA A 40 12.64 -9.97 -13.20
C ALA A 40 13.49 -10.61 -12.09
N LEU A 41 14.36 -9.82 -11.45
CA LEU A 41 15.16 -10.29 -10.32
C LEU A 41 14.28 -10.68 -9.13
N THR A 42 13.29 -9.85 -8.78
CA THR A 42 12.32 -10.15 -7.72
C THR A 42 11.56 -11.44 -8.02
N ALA A 43 11.13 -11.67 -9.27
CA ALA A 43 10.43 -12.87 -9.67
C ALA A 43 11.27 -14.15 -9.46
N VAL A 44 12.57 -14.10 -9.77
CA VAL A 44 13.50 -15.22 -9.54
C VAL A 44 13.64 -15.51 -8.05
N VAL A 45 13.85 -14.48 -7.23
CA VAL A 45 13.98 -14.63 -5.76
C VAL A 45 12.69 -15.18 -5.16
N CYS A 46 11.53 -14.62 -5.52
CA CYS A 46 10.22 -15.12 -5.09
C CYS A 46 9.99 -16.56 -5.55
N GLY A 47 10.48 -16.95 -6.73
CA GLY A 47 10.44 -18.33 -7.22
C GLY A 47 11.20 -19.30 -6.32
N PHE A 48 12.42 -18.95 -5.91
CA PHE A 48 13.19 -19.77 -4.96
C PHE A 48 12.53 -19.84 -3.59
N CYS A 49 12.03 -18.71 -3.07
CA CYS A 49 11.27 -18.71 -1.81
C CYS A 49 10.02 -19.59 -1.90
N ALA A 50 9.27 -19.54 -3.01
CA ALA A 50 8.08 -20.34 -3.22
C ALA A 50 8.38 -21.85 -3.24
N LEU A 51 9.53 -22.26 -3.78
CA LEU A 51 9.98 -23.66 -3.74
C LEU A 51 10.26 -24.12 -2.30
N CYS A 52 10.94 -23.31 -1.49
CA CYS A 52 11.16 -23.62 -0.07
C CYS A 52 9.84 -23.70 0.71
N TYR A 53 8.90 -22.78 0.45
CA TYR A 53 7.57 -22.82 1.05
C TYR A 53 6.77 -24.06 0.61
N ALA A 54 6.90 -24.48 -0.65
CA ALA A 54 6.26 -25.69 -1.14
C ALA A 54 6.80 -26.96 -0.44
N GLU A 55 8.09 -27.01 -0.18
CA GLU A 55 8.72 -28.09 0.60
C GLU A 55 8.15 -28.13 2.03
N PHE A 56 8.16 -26.99 2.75
CA PHE A 56 7.61 -26.93 4.10
C PHE A 56 6.12 -27.27 4.17
N ALA A 57 5.32 -26.79 3.21
CA ALA A 57 3.89 -27.10 3.12
C ALA A 57 3.64 -28.60 2.85
N SER A 58 4.54 -29.28 2.14
CA SER A 58 4.44 -30.73 1.90
C SER A 58 4.85 -31.56 3.12
N LEU A 59 5.80 -31.08 3.92
CA LEU A 59 6.31 -31.75 5.12
C LEU A 59 5.38 -31.61 6.33
N VAL A 60 4.67 -30.48 6.43
CA VAL A 60 3.87 -30.11 7.60
C VAL A 60 2.44 -29.79 7.13
N PRO A 61 1.58 -30.80 6.88
CA PRO A 61 0.26 -30.63 6.26
C PRO A 61 -0.79 -30.14 7.27
N VAL A 62 -0.44 -29.12 8.06
CA VAL A 62 -1.34 -28.37 8.92
C VAL A 62 -1.57 -27.00 8.34
N ALA A 63 -2.78 -26.46 8.51
CA ALA A 63 -3.06 -25.08 8.14
C ALA A 63 -2.14 -24.15 8.96
N GLY A 64 -1.12 -23.59 8.31
CA GLY A 64 -0.09 -22.80 8.96
C GLY A 64 0.58 -21.83 7.99
N SER A 65 1.06 -20.71 8.53
CA SER A 65 1.89 -19.74 7.83
C SER A 65 3.36 -19.89 8.29
N ALA A 66 4.24 -18.96 7.90
CA ALA A 66 5.67 -18.99 8.23
C ALA A 66 5.96 -19.19 9.72
N TYR A 67 5.09 -18.67 10.61
CA TYR A 67 5.14 -18.91 12.05
C TYR A 67 5.12 -20.41 12.41
N THR A 68 4.16 -21.16 11.87
CA THR A 68 4.00 -22.59 12.19
C THR A 68 5.18 -23.41 11.68
N TYR A 69 5.68 -23.08 10.48
CA TYR A 69 6.83 -23.78 9.89
C TYR A 69 8.14 -23.48 10.63
N SER A 70 8.36 -22.23 11.04
CA SER A 70 9.53 -21.84 11.84
C SER A 70 9.46 -22.40 13.26
N TYR A 71 8.28 -22.49 13.86
CA TYR A 71 8.11 -23.14 15.17
C TYR A 71 8.49 -24.62 15.12
N ALA A 72 8.09 -25.32 14.06
CA ALA A 72 8.39 -26.74 13.88
C ALA A 72 9.87 -27.04 13.59
N THR A 73 10.62 -26.10 12.99
CA THR A 73 11.98 -26.33 12.48
C THR A 73 13.09 -25.62 13.25
N LEU A 74 12.83 -24.41 13.76
CA LEU A 74 13.84 -23.49 14.32
C LEU A 74 13.59 -23.18 15.81
N GLY A 75 12.42 -23.53 16.33
CA GLY A 75 12.05 -23.36 17.74
C GLY A 75 11.34 -22.05 18.05
N GLU A 76 10.94 -21.92 19.33
CA GLU A 76 9.99 -20.91 19.80
C GLU A 76 10.48 -19.46 19.62
N LEU A 77 11.75 -19.17 19.92
CA LEU A 77 12.26 -17.80 19.84
C LEU A 77 12.22 -17.25 18.40
N VAL A 78 12.64 -18.06 17.42
CA VAL A 78 12.63 -17.66 16.01
C VAL A 78 11.19 -17.52 15.52
N ALA A 79 10.33 -18.47 15.85
CA ALA A 79 8.92 -18.41 15.50
C ALA A 79 8.23 -17.17 16.10
N TRP A 80 8.54 -16.82 17.35
CA TRP A 80 7.99 -15.63 18.00
C TRP A 80 8.37 -14.34 17.28
N ILE A 81 9.63 -14.20 16.86
CA ILE A 81 10.09 -13.04 16.07
C ILE A 81 9.33 -12.96 14.74
N ILE A 82 9.24 -14.08 14.00
CA ILE A 82 8.51 -14.14 12.72
C ILE A 82 7.01 -13.89 12.91
N GLY A 83 6.43 -14.32 14.04
CA GLY A 83 5.03 -14.07 14.36
C GLY A 83 4.72 -12.58 14.48
N TRP A 84 5.57 -11.82 15.19
CA TRP A 84 5.42 -10.37 15.28
C TRP A 84 5.63 -9.66 13.95
N ASP A 85 6.62 -10.12 13.16
CA ASP A 85 6.87 -9.61 11.82
C ASP A 85 5.65 -9.78 10.91
N LEU A 86 5.06 -10.97 10.87
CA LEU A 86 3.85 -11.26 10.08
C LEU A 86 2.65 -10.40 10.50
N ILE A 87 2.45 -10.17 11.81
CA ILE A 87 1.37 -9.30 12.29
C ILE A 87 1.55 -7.87 11.75
N LEU A 88 2.77 -7.34 11.80
CA LEU A 88 3.09 -6.02 11.27
C LEU A 88 2.96 -5.97 9.74
N GLU A 89 3.43 -7.01 9.05
CA GLU A 89 3.36 -7.13 7.59
C GLU A 89 1.90 -7.12 7.12
N TYR A 90 1.02 -7.94 7.73
CA TYR A 90 -0.40 -7.96 7.38
C TYR A 90 -1.10 -6.65 7.72
N ALA A 91 -0.78 -6.02 8.86
CA ALA A 91 -1.36 -4.74 9.25
C ALA A 91 -0.99 -3.62 8.26
N VAL A 92 0.29 -3.48 7.93
CA VAL A 92 0.78 -2.48 6.98
C VAL A 92 0.30 -2.79 5.56
N GLY A 93 0.30 -4.06 5.17
CA GLY A 93 -0.20 -4.52 3.87
C GLY A 93 -1.67 -4.18 3.66
N ASN A 94 -2.54 -4.46 4.64
CA ASN A 94 -3.96 -4.14 4.55
C ASN A 94 -4.21 -2.63 4.41
N ILE A 95 -3.47 -1.80 5.14
CA ILE A 95 -3.55 -0.34 5.04
C ILE A 95 -3.11 0.12 3.64
N ALA A 96 -1.98 -0.38 3.13
CA ALA A 96 -1.47 -0.02 1.81
C ALA A 96 -2.44 -0.41 0.67
N VAL A 97 -3.07 -1.58 0.77
CA VAL A 97 -4.08 -2.04 -0.20
C VAL A 97 -5.33 -1.16 -0.14
N ALA A 98 -5.80 -0.82 1.06
CA ALA A 98 -6.97 0.04 1.25
C ALA A 98 -6.76 1.45 0.70
N ILE A 99 -5.59 2.06 0.93
CA ILE A 99 -5.25 3.37 0.37
C ILE A 99 -5.23 3.34 -1.15
N SER A 100 -4.61 2.32 -1.74
CA SER A 100 -4.52 2.16 -3.19
C SER A 100 -5.90 2.02 -3.82
N TRP A 101 -6.75 1.17 -3.25
CA TRP A 101 -8.14 1.00 -3.72
C TRP A 101 -8.97 2.26 -3.55
N ALA A 102 -8.81 3.00 -2.45
CA ALA A 102 -9.50 4.28 -2.25
C ALA A 102 -9.14 5.30 -3.33
N ALA A 103 -7.86 5.37 -3.73
CA ALA A 103 -7.40 6.25 -4.81
C ALA A 103 -8.03 5.86 -6.16
N TYR A 104 -8.05 4.57 -6.49
CA TYR A 104 -8.72 4.08 -7.71
C TYR A 104 -10.21 4.35 -7.70
N PHE A 105 -10.87 4.10 -6.58
CA PHE A 105 -12.30 4.33 -6.44
C PHE A 105 -12.64 5.81 -6.64
N ARG A 106 -11.85 6.72 -6.07
CA ARG A 106 -12.00 8.17 -6.31
C ARG A 106 -11.87 8.51 -7.80
N GLN A 107 -10.88 7.94 -8.50
CA GLN A 107 -10.69 8.19 -9.93
C GLN A 107 -11.87 7.64 -10.75
N LEU A 108 -12.41 6.49 -10.35
CA LEU A 108 -13.59 5.88 -10.96
C LEU A 108 -14.84 6.76 -10.77
N THR A 109 -15.10 7.25 -9.55
CA THR A 109 -16.27 8.12 -9.29
C THR A 109 -16.19 9.44 -10.05
N LEU A 110 -14.98 10.00 -10.22
CA LEU A 110 -14.76 11.16 -11.09
C LEU A 110 -15.14 10.86 -12.54
N GLY A 111 -14.86 9.65 -13.04
CA GLY A 111 -15.31 9.20 -14.37
C GLY A 111 -16.84 9.15 -14.52
N PHE A 112 -17.57 8.95 -13.42
CA PHE A 112 -19.04 9.02 -13.36
C PHE A 112 -19.59 10.42 -13.06
N GLY A 113 -18.72 11.43 -12.95
CA GLY A 113 -19.11 12.81 -12.62
C GLY A 113 -19.40 13.06 -11.14
N VAL A 114 -19.12 12.07 -10.26
CA VAL A 114 -19.26 12.21 -8.81
C VAL A 114 -17.89 12.59 -8.22
N GLU A 115 -17.76 13.84 -7.81
CA GLU A 115 -16.54 14.32 -7.17
C GLU A 115 -16.56 14.06 -5.66
N ILE A 116 -15.68 13.16 -5.21
CA ILE A 116 -15.42 12.97 -3.78
C ILE A 116 -14.47 14.08 -3.32
N PRO A 117 -14.85 14.87 -2.31
CA PRO A 117 -14.00 15.95 -1.80
C PRO A 117 -12.63 15.43 -1.37
N ALA A 118 -11.58 16.16 -1.74
CA ALA A 118 -10.20 15.73 -1.51
C ALA A 118 -9.92 15.42 -0.02
N TRP A 119 -10.47 16.21 0.90
CA TRP A 119 -10.31 16.03 2.35
C TRP A 119 -10.92 14.72 2.91
N LEU A 120 -11.83 14.06 2.17
CA LEU A 120 -12.42 12.77 2.51
C LEU A 120 -11.64 11.57 1.93
N SER A 121 -10.68 11.85 1.06
CA SER A 121 -9.91 10.85 0.30
C SER A 121 -8.40 10.89 0.57
N THR A 122 -7.95 11.82 1.41
CA THR A 122 -6.54 12.04 1.71
C THR A 122 -6.31 11.93 3.20
N ASP A 123 -5.15 11.42 3.60
CA ASP A 123 -4.74 11.38 5.00
C ASP A 123 -4.14 12.71 5.46
N TYR A 124 -4.22 12.99 6.76
CA TYR A 124 -3.73 14.23 7.35
C TYR A 124 -2.24 14.48 7.08
N ARG A 125 -1.39 13.44 7.13
CA ARG A 125 0.06 13.59 6.93
C ARG A 125 0.37 14.04 5.50
N SER A 126 -0.28 13.46 4.50
CA SER A 126 -0.11 13.85 3.09
C SER A 126 -0.51 15.30 2.86
N THR A 127 -1.57 15.79 3.51
CA THR A 127 -1.96 17.21 3.40
C THR A 127 -0.91 18.17 3.98
N LEU A 128 -0.30 17.82 5.12
CA LEU A 128 0.77 18.61 5.73
C LEU A 128 2.04 18.61 4.87
N LEU A 129 2.40 17.48 4.26
CA LEU A 129 3.53 17.39 3.35
C LEU A 129 3.30 18.24 2.10
N ALA A 130 2.08 18.20 1.55
CA ALA A 130 1.69 19.02 0.41
C ALA A 130 1.73 20.52 0.74
N ALA A 131 1.24 20.92 1.93
CA ALA A 131 1.30 22.30 2.39
C ALA A 131 2.75 22.80 2.55
N LYS A 132 3.64 21.98 3.13
CA LYS A 132 5.07 22.31 3.25
C LYS A 132 5.75 22.41 1.89
N ALA A 133 5.46 21.49 0.97
CA ALA A 133 6.01 21.54 -0.39
C ALA A 133 5.53 22.80 -1.14
N ALA A 134 4.26 23.15 -1.02
CA ALA A 134 3.69 24.36 -1.61
C ALA A 134 4.31 25.64 -1.02
N ALA A 135 4.62 25.65 0.28
CA ALA A 135 5.28 26.79 0.93
C ALA A 135 6.73 27.00 0.45
N GLY A 136 7.44 25.92 0.05
CA GLY A 136 8.82 26.00 -0.43
C GLY A 136 8.98 26.30 -1.93
N GLY A 137 8.01 25.92 -2.76
CA GLY A 137 8.14 25.99 -4.23
C GLY A 137 6.90 26.48 -5.00
N GLY A 138 5.85 26.90 -4.29
CA GLY A 138 4.58 27.30 -4.89
C GLY A 138 3.70 26.13 -5.33
N ALA A 139 2.39 26.34 -5.42
CA ALA A 139 1.42 25.29 -5.76
C ALA A 139 1.56 24.76 -7.20
N ALA A 140 2.16 25.54 -8.11
CA ALA A 140 2.32 25.19 -9.52
C ALA A 140 3.39 24.09 -9.78
N GLY A 141 4.32 23.87 -8.83
CA GLY A 141 5.37 22.86 -8.94
C GLY A 141 5.04 21.52 -8.31
N LEU A 142 3.81 21.34 -7.79
CA LEU A 142 3.40 20.13 -7.10
C LEU A 142 3.15 18.99 -8.09
N SER A 143 3.53 17.77 -7.72
CA SER A 143 3.11 16.57 -8.46
C SER A 143 1.59 16.43 -8.44
N PRO A 144 0.97 15.69 -9.38
CA PRO A 144 -0.49 15.49 -9.41
C PRO A 144 -1.04 14.95 -8.08
N GLU A 145 -0.32 14.03 -7.44
CA GLU A 145 -0.67 13.46 -6.12
C GLU A 145 -0.63 14.53 -5.01
N LEU A 146 0.43 15.33 -4.96
CA LEU A 146 0.59 16.41 -3.99
C LEU A 146 -0.43 17.54 -4.21
N SER A 147 -0.85 17.77 -5.45
CA SER A 147 -1.88 18.77 -5.77
C SER A 147 -3.23 18.39 -5.16
N ILE A 148 -3.64 17.12 -5.22
CA ILE A 148 -4.87 16.63 -4.56
C ILE A 148 -4.76 16.79 -3.05
N ALA A 149 -3.62 16.43 -2.46
CA ALA A 149 -3.40 16.58 -1.03
C ALA A 149 -3.34 18.06 -0.58
N TYR A 150 -2.86 18.95 -1.44
CA TYR A 150 -2.89 20.39 -1.20
C TYR A 150 -4.33 20.95 -1.28
N GLN A 151 -5.15 20.50 -2.22
CA GLN A 151 -6.57 20.84 -2.29
C GLN A 151 -7.33 20.37 -1.04
N ALA A 152 -6.98 19.21 -0.50
CA ALA A 152 -7.50 18.75 0.79
C ALA A 152 -7.07 19.67 1.94
N HIS A 153 -5.82 20.18 1.92
CA HIS A 153 -5.34 21.15 2.91
C HIS A 153 -6.08 22.49 2.83
N LEU A 154 -6.48 22.95 1.65
CA LEU A 154 -7.19 24.22 1.51
C LEU A 154 -8.68 24.13 1.87
N ASN A 155 -9.34 23.03 1.51
CA ASN A 155 -10.80 22.90 1.57
C ASN A 155 -11.31 22.01 2.72
N HIS A 156 -10.49 21.77 3.75
CA HIS A 156 -10.91 20.94 4.88
C HIS A 156 -11.87 21.69 5.81
N PRO A 157 -12.95 21.05 6.29
CA PRO A 157 -13.79 21.63 7.32
C PRO A 157 -13.06 21.62 8.67
N VAL A 158 -13.23 22.70 9.44
CA VAL A 158 -12.70 22.82 10.81
C VAL A 158 -13.88 22.75 11.78
N ILE A 159 -13.95 21.68 12.58
CA ILE A 159 -14.96 21.55 13.63
C ILE A 159 -14.26 21.72 14.97
N LEU A 160 -14.75 22.66 15.80
CA LEU A 160 -14.21 22.94 17.15
C LEU A 160 -12.69 23.26 17.15
N GLY A 161 -12.17 23.86 16.07
CA GLY A 161 -10.75 24.17 15.93
C GLY A 161 -9.88 22.99 15.46
N VAL A 162 -10.45 21.81 15.22
CA VAL A 162 -9.74 20.64 14.71
C VAL A 162 -9.97 20.49 13.20
N PRO A 163 -8.92 20.45 12.37
CA PRO A 163 -9.05 20.22 10.94
C PRO A 163 -9.46 18.76 10.66
N ILE A 164 -10.57 18.55 9.96
CA ILE A 164 -11.04 17.21 9.60
C ILE A 164 -10.50 16.84 8.23
N VAL A 165 -9.52 15.94 8.23
CA VAL A 165 -8.98 15.32 7.03
C VAL A 165 -8.80 13.84 7.32
N CYS A 166 -9.49 13.00 6.56
CA CYS A 166 -9.35 11.55 6.69
C CYS A 166 -9.69 10.86 5.37
N ASN A 167 -8.99 9.77 5.09
CA ASN A 167 -9.31 8.90 3.96
C ASN A 167 -10.42 7.92 4.37
N VAL A 168 -11.67 8.38 4.33
CA VAL A 168 -12.83 7.59 4.80
C VAL A 168 -13.00 6.32 3.99
N LEU A 169 -12.72 6.37 2.70
CA LEU A 169 -12.76 5.19 1.83
C LEU A 169 -11.75 4.13 2.29
N ALA A 170 -10.49 4.51 2.51
CA ALA A 170 -9.49 3.57 3.00
C ALA A 170 -9.87 3.01 4.38
N VAL A 171 -10.34 3.86 5.30
CA VAL A 171 -10.81 3.41 6.63
C VAL A 171 -11.97 2.42 6.51
N SER A 172 -12.94 2.69 5.63
CA SER A 172 -14.08 1.80 5.40
C SER A 172 -13.66 0.46 4.80
N ILE A 173 -12.70 0.47 3.87
CA ILE A 173 -12.16 -0.74 3.26
C ILE A 173 -11.42 -1.57 4.32
N THR A 174 -10.55 -0.94 5.12
CA THR A 174 -9.84 -1.64 6.20
C THR A 174 -10.81 -2.19 7.25
N ALA A 175 -11.83 -1.42 7.64
CA ALA A 175 -12.86 -1.87 8.59
C ALA A 175 -13.76 -2.99 8.05
N ALA A 176 -13.92 -3.11 6.74
CA ALA A 176 -14.67 -4.22 6.12
C ALA A 176 -13.82 -5.50 5.98
N ILE A 177 -12.50 -5.38 5.93
CA ILE A 177 -11.55 -6.49 5.75
C ILE A 177 -11.05 -7.05 7.10
N THR A 178 -11.11 -6.25 8.17
CA THR A 178 -10.69 -6.62 9.55
C THR A 178 -11.85 -7.13 10.37
#